data_AF-J4IAB6-F1
#
_entry.id   AF-J4IAB6-F1
#
_cell.length_a   1.000
_cell.length_b   1.000
_cell.length_c   1.000
_cell.angle_alpha   90.00
_cell.angle_beta   90.00
_cell.angle_gamma   90.00
#
_symmetry.space_group_name_H-M   'P 1'
#
loop_
_entity.id
_entity.type
_entity.pdbx_description
1 polymer ?
#
loop_
_entity_poly.entity_id
_entity_poly.type
_entity_poly.pdbx_seq_one_letter_code
_entity_poly.pdbx_strand_id
1 'polypeptide(L)'
;MPNKMSLEKEAALRALGAEVVRTPTEAAWDAPESHIGVARKLQREIPGGIILDQYANVNNPLAHEHTTGPEIIEAVTLTPATAAQPSSGKVDVVVAGAGTGGTITGISRAIKKKHNKECIVVGVDPKGSILALPESLNTADAGASYIVEGIGYDFVPDVLSRVEMDHWIKTSDEEAFEAVRKLMRMEGLLVGGSSGSSLSGALRWLSSNEVGKRIAKTKGANVVVLLPDGIRNYMSKPWFLKMALEAEPSVLAKKIASVLRPSKEPSANGIQMNSVDTVANGIAVRTGDAPNRPNALDESSGRG
;
A
#
# COMPACT_ATOMS: atom_id res chain seq x y z
N MET A 1 11.58 -3.22 13.59
CA MET A 1 10.40 -3.10 12.71
C MET A 1 9.14 -3.41 13.51
N PRO A 2 8.08 -2.61 13.46
CA PRO A 2 6.86 -2.87 14.23
C PRO A 2 6.21 -4.23 13.95
N ASN A 3 5.51 -4.80 14.93
CA ASN A 3 4.83 -6.10 14.84
C ASN A 3 3.77 -6.16 13.73
N LYS A 4 3.10 -5.04 13.41
CA LYS A 4 2.08 -5.00 12.34
C LYS A 4 2.63 -5.30 10.94
N MET A 5 3.92 -5.07 10.71
CA MET A 5 4.52 -5.25 9.38
C MET A 5 4.54 -6.73 8.99
N SER A 6 4.33 -7.02 7.71
CA SER A 6 4.19 -8.40 7.23
C SER A 6 5.36 -9.33 7.55
N LEU A 7 5.08 -10.64 7.55
CA LEU A 7 6.11 -11.68 7.73
C LEU A 7 7.00 -11.77 6.49
N GLU A 8 6.45 -11.52 5.31
CA GLU A 8 7.17 -11.52 4.04
C GLU A 8 8.29 -10.47 4.02
N LYS A 9 8.06 -9.30 4.62
CA LYS A 9 9.09 -8.26 4.76
C LYS A 9 10.24 -8.75 5.65
N GLU A 10 9.94 -9.37 6.79
CA GLU A 10 10.97 -9.95 7.66
C GLU A 10 11.71 -11.10 6.99
N ALA A 11 11.00 -12.02 6.33
CA ALA A 11 11.61 -13.13 5.60
C ALA A 11 12.58 -12.62 4.53
N ALA A 12 12.19 -11.60 3.76
CA ALA A 12 13.06 -10.97 2.77
C ALA A 12 14.31 -10.33 3.40
N LEU A 13 14.15 -9.61 4.53
CA LEU A 13 15.28 -9.02 5.25
C LEU A 13 16.25 -10.09 5.78
N ARG A 14 15.73 -11.14 6.41
CA ARG A 14 16.56 -12.25 6.92
C ARG A 14 17.27 -12.99 5.78
N ALA A 15 16.62 -13.17 4.64
CA ALA A 15 17.24 -13.76 3.46
C ALA A 15 18.39 -12.91 2.88
N LEU A 16 18.35 -11.59 3.08
CA LEU A 16 19.45 -10.67 2.73
C LEU A 16 20.58 -10.64 3.79
N GLY A 17 20.46 -11.41 4.87
CA GLY A 17 21.43 -11.44 5.96
C GLY A 17 21.22 -10.34 7.03
N ALA A 18 20.07 -9.66 7.03
CA ALA A 18 19.78 -8.67 8.06
C ALA A 18 19.25 -9.31 9.34
N GLU A 19 19.74 -8.83 10.48
CA GLU A 19 19.14 -9.11 11.79
C GLU A 19 17.86 -8.29 11.97
N VAL A 20 16.77 -8.95 12.37
CA VAL A 20 15.46 -8.32 12.51
C VAL A 20 15.00 -8.35 13.96
N VAL A 21 14.91 -7.15 14.55
CA VAL A 21 14.28 -6.93 15.86
C VAL A 21 12.88 -6.37 15.64
N ARG A 22 11.90 -6.99 16.28
CA ARG A 22 10.49 -6.57 16.28
C ARG A 22 10.18 -5.67 17.48
N THR A 23 9.28 -4.71 17.29
CA THR A 23 8.84 -3.78 18.35
C THR A 23 7.31 -3.75 18.46
N PRO A 24 6.73 -3.45 19.64
CA PRO A 24 5.29 -3.26 19.80
C PRO A 24 4.73 -2.25 18.78
N THR A 25 3.53 -2.48 18.26
CA THR A 25 2.93 -1.61 17.24
C THR A 25 2.33 -0.35 17.86
N GLU A 26 1.82 -0.51 19.08
CA GLU A 26 1.12 0.45 19.91
C GLU A 26 2.05 1.38 20.70
N ALA A 27 3.37 1.13 20.67
CA ALA A 27 4.35 2.01 21.29
C ALA A 27 4.39 3.36 20.56
N ALA A 28 4.19 4.44 21.31
CA ALA A 28 4.35 5.80 20.81
C ALA A 28 5.78 6.01 20.27
N TRP A 29 5.93 6.88 19.28
CA TRP A 29 7.23 7.06 18.61
C TRP A 29 8.39 7.45 19.55
N ASP A 30 8.10 8.18 20.63
CA ASP A 30 9.06 8.66 21.64
C ASP A 30 9.31 7.66 22.78
N ALA A 31 8.58 6.54 22.80
CA ALA A 31 8.75 5.50 23.80
C ALA A 31 10.08 4.72 23.61
N PRO A 32 10.75 4.29 24.69
CA PRO A 32 11.99 3.51 24.61
C PRO A 32 11.88 2.22 23.78
N GLU A 33 10.72 1.59 23.80
CA GLU A 33 10.37 0.35 23.10
C GLU A 33 9.89 0.57 21.66
N SER A 34 9.76 1.83 21.21
CA SER A 34 9.47 2.16 19.81
C SER A 34 10.60 1.69 18.90
N HIS A 35 10.35 1.49 17.61
CA HIS A 35 11.41 1.13 16.67
C HIS A 35 12.51 2.20 16.59
N ILE A 36 12.20 3.47 16.87
CA ILE A 36 13.18 4.56 16.95
C ILE A 36 14.00 4.44 18.25
N GLY A 37 13.34 4.24 19.39
CA GLY A 37 13.99 4.07 20.70
C GLY A 37 14.93 2.86 20.73
N VAL A 38 14.45 1.72 20.24
CA VAL A 38 15.23 0.47 20.12
C VAL A 38 16.41 0.64 19.17
N ALA A 39 16.23 1.27 18.01
CA ALA A 39 17.34 1.53 17.08
C ALA A 39 18.43 2.41 17.73
N ARG A 40 18.04 3.48 18.43
CA ARG A 40 18.98 4.36 19.16
C ARG A 40 19.71 3.62 20.28
N LYS A 41 19.03 2.70 20.98
CA LYS A 41 19.68 1.82 21.96
C LYS A 41 20.74 0.94 21.29
N LEU A 42 20.37 0.23 20.22
CA LEU A 42 21.29 -0.64 19.49
C LEU A 42 22.51 0.13 18.95
N GLN A 43 22.32 1.34 18.43
CA GLN A 43 23.42 2.19 17.98
C GLN A 43 24.44 2.48 19.08
N ARG A 44 23.99 2.74 20.32
CA ARG A 44 24.88 3.02 21.45
C ARG A 44 25.66 1.79 21.90
N GLU A 45 25.03 0.61 21.82
CA GLU A 45 25.61 -0.65 22.32
C GLU A 45 26.49 -1.37 21.29
N ILE A 46 26.32 -1.09 19.98
CA ILE A 46 27.08 -1.75 18.91
C ILE A 46 28.24 -0.85 18.46
N PRO A 47 29.51 -1.26 18.65
CA PRO A 47 30.66 -0.51 18.14
C PRO A 47 30.57 -0.29 16.63
N GLY A 48 30.69 0.96 16.19
CA GLY A 48 30.55 1.34 14.79
C GLY A 48 29.10 1.39 14.27
N GLY A 49 28.10 1.24 15.14
CA GLY A 49 26.69 1.35 14.78
C GLY A 49 26.34 2.74 14.26
N ILE A 50 25.71 2.79 13.07
CA ILE A 50 25.23 4.02 12.44
C ILE A 50 23.73 3.88 12.15
N ILE A 51 22.97 4.93 12.49
CA ILE A 51 21.58 5.09 12.06
C ILE A 51 21.58 6.16 10.96
N LEU A 52 21.21 5.77 9.74
CA LEU A 52 21.10 6.71 8.62
C LEU A 52 19.87 7.64 8.72
N ASP A 53 18.88 7.25 9.55
CA ASP A 53 17.70 8.02 9.93
C ASP A 53 16.88 8.62 8.77
N GLN A 54 16.03 7.79 8.15
CA GLN A 54 15.16 8.23 7.05
C GLN A 54 14.16 9.34 7.41
N TYR A 55 13.93 9.61 8.70
CA TYR A 55 12.95 10.62 9.16
C TYR A 55 13.54 12.03 9.16
N ALA A 56 14.85 12.15 9.34
CA ALA A 56 15.57 13.43 9.40
C ALA A 56 16.61 13.60 8.28
N ASN A 57 17.04 12.52 7.64
CA ASN A 57 18.10 12.58 6.63
C ASN A 57 17.59 13.21 5.32
N VAL A 58 18.18 14.36 4.99
CA VAL A 58 17.89 15.13 3.76
C VAL A 58 18.05 14.32 2.47
N ASN A 59 18.86 13.26 2.49
CA ASN A 59 19.03 12.41 1.31
C ASN A 59 17.76 11.64 0.93
N ASN A 60 16.82 11.44 1.86
CA ASN A 60 15.52 10.85 1.55
C ASN A 60 14.73 11.68 0.52
N PRO A 61 14.34 12.95 0.80
CA PRO A 61 13.67 13.77 -0.21
C PRO A 61 14.58 14.13 -1.39
N LEU A 62 15.89 14.31 -1.19
CA LEU A 62 16.81 14.65 -2.29
C LEU A 62 16.94 13.53 -3.32
N ALA A 63 16.85 12.25 -2.91
CA ALA A 63 16.81 11.15 -3.86
C ALA A 63 15.64 11.35 -4.84
N HIS A 64 14.45 11.64 -4.32
CA HIS A 64 13.27 11.86 -5.16
C HIS A 64 13.29 13.18 -5.94
N GLU A 65 13.90 14.24 -5.40
CA GLU A 65 14.06 15.50 -6.13
C GLU A 65 15.05 15.37 -7.30
N HIS A 66 16.09 14.56 -7.14
CA HIS A 66 17.18 14.43 -8.11
C HIS A 66 17.01 13.26 -9.08
N THR A 67 16.20 12.24 -8.76
CA THR A 67 15.97 11.09 -9.65
C THR A 67 14.48 10.89 -9.97
N THR A 68 13.65 10.51 -9.00
CA THR A 68 12.25 10.13 -9.24
C THR A 68 11.42 11.24 -9.89
N GLY A 69 11.59 12.49 -9.45
CA GLY A 69 10.91 13.66 -10.03
C GLY A 69 11.29 13.90 -11.50
N PRO A 70 12.60 13.99 -11.83
CA PRO A 70 13.07 14.02 -13.22
C PRO A 70 12.56 12.86 -14.08
N GLU A 71 12.55 11.63 -13.58
CA GLU A 71 12.03 10.46 -14.30
C GLU A 71 10.52 10.60 -14.62
N ILE A 72 9.72 11.10 -13.67
CA ILE A 72 8.29 11.40 -13.89
C ILE A 72 8.12 12.48 -14.97
N ILE A 73 8.89 13.56 -14.89
CA ILE A 73 8.85 14.66 -15.87
C ILE A 73 9.18 14.14 -17.27
N GLU A 74 10.24 13.35 -17.38
CA GLU A 74 10.66 12.73 -18.63
C GLU A 74 9.55 11.81 -19.18
N ALA A 75 9.01 10.92 -18.35
CA ALA A 75 7.93 10.01 -18.77
C ALA A 75 6.69 10.75 -19.30
N VAL A 76 6.24 11.81 -18.62
CA VAL A 76 5.10 12.61 -19.07
C VAL A 76 5.42 13.38 -20.35
N THR A 77 6.64 13.91 -20.48
CA THR A 77 7.05 14.70 -21.65
C THR A 77 7.24 13.81 -22.88
N LEU A 78 7.77 12.60 -22.72
CA LEU A 78 8.03 11.67 -23.81
C LEU A 78 6.80 10.88 -24.26
N THR A 79 5.74 10.81 -23.44
CA THR A 79 4.50 10.13 -23.81
C THR A 79 3.77 10.93 -24.90
N PRO A 80 3.64 10.42 -26.14
CA PRO A 80 3.06 11.19 -27.24
C PRO A 80 1.58 11.48 -27.01
N ALA A 81 1.19 12.76 -27.13
CA ALA A 81 -0.22 13.14 -27.15
C ALA A 81 -0.88 12.65 -28.44
N THR A 82 -2.08 12.05 -28.31
CA THR A 82 -2.91 11.67 -29.46
C THR A 82 -4.28 12.35 -29.39
N ALA A 83 -5.05 12.31 -30.47
CA ALA A 83 -6.41 12.83 -30.45
C ALA A 83 -7.32 12.11 -29.43
N ALA A 84 -7.07 10.81 -29.21
CA ALA A 84 -7.81 9.97 -28.25
C ALA A 84 -7.27 10.13 -26.81
N GLN A 85 -5.98 10.40 -26.65
CA GLN A 85 -5.30 10.60 -25.38
C GLN A 85 -4.51 11.92 -25.44
N PRO A 86 -5.20 13.06 -25.34
CA PRO A 86 -4.54 14.36 -25.29
C PRO A 86 -3.67 14.45 -24.04
N SER A 87 -2.62 15.26 -24.09
CA SER A 87 -1.74 15.55 -22.95
C SER A 87 -1.34 17.02 -22.98
N SER A 88 -1.26 17.64 -21.81
CA SER A 88 -0.70 18.97 -21.59
C SER A 88 0.82 19.01 -21.78
N GLY A 89 1.47 17.84 -21.86
CA GLY A 89 2.92 17.68 -21.79
C GLY A 89 3.51 18.06 -20.44
N LYS A 90 2.67 18.29 -19.43
CA LYS A 90 3.05 18.70 -18.08
C LYS A 90 2.53 17.75 -17.03
N VAL A 91 3.24 17.61 -15.92
CA VAL A 91 2.70 17.03 -14.69
C VAL A 91 1.77 18.08 -14.05
N ASP A 92 0.46 17.95 -14.28
CA ASP A 92 -0.53 18.89 -13.75
C ASP A 92 -0.87 18.60 -12.29
N VAL A 93 -0.93 17.31 -11.93
CA VAL A 93 -1.17 16.86 -10.57
C VAL A 93 -0.24 15.70 -10.23
N VAL A 94 0.30 15.69 -9.01
CA VAL A 94 0.98 14.53 -8.45
C VAL A 94 0.31 14.10 -7.14
N VAL A 95 0.08 12.80 -7.00
CA VAL A 95 -0.59 12.19 -5.85
C VAL A 95 0.28 11.09 -5.27
N ALA A 96 0.58 11.14 -3.98
CA ALA A 96 1.28 10.05 -3.29
C ALA A 96 0.89 9.92 -1.82
N GLY A 97 0.94 8.69 -1.33
CA GLY A 97 0.87 8.39 0.10
C GLY A 97 2.06 8.97 0.89
N ALA A 98 1.78 9.58 2.04
CA ALA A 98 2.79 10.12 2.94
C ALA A 98 3.10 9.13 4.07
N GLY A 99 4.32 8.60 4.08
CA GLY A 99 4.93 7.94 5.24
C GLY A 99 5.92 8.88 5.91
N THR A 100 7.22 8.71 5.60
CA THR A 100 8.24 9.71 6.00
C THR A 100 7.98 11.08 5.36
N GLY A 101 7.32 11.11 4.21
CA GLY A 101 7.06 12.34 3.45
C GLY A 101 8.16 12.72 2.45
N GLY A 102 9.30 12.00 2.46
CA GLY A 102 10.41 12.27 1.56
C GLY A 102 10.04 12.17 0.08
N THR A 103 9.27 11.17 -0.32
CA THR A 103 8.82 11.00 -1.71
C THR A 103 7.99 12.17 -2.21
N ILE A 104 6.87 12.47 -1.56
CA ILE A 104 5.97 13.54 -2.03
C ILE A 104 6.63 14.93 -1.95
N THR A 105 7.51 15.16 -0.96
CA THR A 105 8.31 16.39 -0.83
C THR A 105 9.35 16.50 -1.94
N GLY A 106 10.10 15.43 -2.24
CA GLY A 106 11.14 15.47 -3.26
C GLY A 106 10.58 15.62 -4.67
N ILE A 107 9.54 14.84 -5.02
CA ILE A 107 8.93 14.92 -6.35
C ILE A 107 8.23 16.27 -6.56
N SER A 108 7.55 16.81 -5.54
CA SER A 108 6.88 18.12 -5.66
C SER A 108 7.89 19.22 -5.97
N ARG A 109 9.04 19.24 -5.29
CA ARG A 109 10.12 20.20 -5.53
C ARG A 109 10.68 20.07 -6.93
N ALA A 110 10.99 18.86 -7.39
CA ALA A 110 11.49 18.64 -8.74
C ALA A 110 10.52 19.16 -9.79
N ILE A 111 9.24 18.80 -9.68
CA ILE A 111 8.20 19.17 -10.64
C ILE A 111 7.95 20.68 -10.61
N LYS A 112 7.69 21.27 -9.43
CA LYS A 112 7.42 22.70 -9.28
C LYS A 112 8.60 23.57 -9.73
N LYS A 113 9.83 23.11 -9.52
CA LYS A 113 11.05 23.84 -9.90
C LYS A 113 11.39 23.74 -11.39
N LYS A 114 11.27 22.55 -11.99
CA LYS A 114 11.84 22.26 -13.32
C LYS A 114 10.81 22.13 -14.44
N HIS A 115 9.53 21.93 -14.13
CA HIS A 115 8.57 21.50 -15.14
C HIS A 115 7.24 22.24 -15.09
N ASN A 116 6.60 22.30 -13.92
CA ASN A 116 5.32 22.97 -13.76
C ASN A 116 5.18 23.58 -12.36
N LYS A 117 5.44 24.89 -12.24
CA LYS A 117 5.32 25.63 -10.97
C LYS A 117 3.92 25.56 -10.37
N GLU A 118 2.89 25.45 -11.21
CA GLU A 118 1.48 25.37 -10.83
C GLU A 118 1.00 23.92 -10.61
N CYS A 119 1.91 22.94 -10.59
CA CYS A 119 1.56 21.55 -10.32
C CYS A 119 0.87 21.43 -8.95
N ILE A 120 -0.29 20.78 -8.93
CA ILE A 120 -1.04 20.52 -7.70
C ILE A 120 -0.50 19.25 -7.04
N VAL A 121 -0.14 19.36 -5.77
CA VAL A 121 0.43 18.28 -4.98
C VAL A 121 -0.61 17.79 -3.97
N VAL A 122 -1.01 16.53 -4.10
CA VAL A 122 -2.02 15.91 -3.24
C VAL A 122 -1.35 14.84 -2.36
N GLY A 123 -1.26 15.13 -1.05
CA GLY A 123 -0.81 14.17 -0.05
C GLY A 123 -1.95 13.22 0.35
N VAL A 124 -1.67 11.92 0.37
CA VAL A 124 -2.61 10.91 0.88
C VAL A 124 -2.13 10.39 2.22
N ASP A 125 -2.99 10.42 3.23
CA ASP A 125 -2.65 10.06 4.60
C ASP A 125 -3.71 9.10 5.17
N PRO A 126 -3.35 7.96 5.80
CA PRO A 126 -4.35 7.06 6.32
C PRO A 126 -5.11 7.68 7.51
N LYS A 127 -6.38 7.29 7.68
CA LYS A 127 -7.10 7.52 8.94
C LYS A 127 -6.32 6.85 10.09
N GLY A 128 -6.14 7.55 11.21
CA GLY A 128 -5.21 7.14 12.28
C GLY A 128 -3.95 8.00 12.38
N SER A 129 -3.45 8.48 11.25
CA SER A 129 -2.26 9.34 11.16
C SER A 129 -2.57 10.82 11.42
N ILE A 130 -1.55 11.59 11.79
CA ILE A 130 -1.62 13.04 12.06
C ILE A 130 -0.90 13.91 11.01
N LEU A 131 -0.49 13.34 9.87
CA LEU A 131 0.35 14.07 8.91
C LEU A 131 -0.43 15.12 8.11
N ALA A 132 -1.73 14.90 7.89
CA ALA A 132 -2.54 15.74 7.02
C ALA A 132 -2.81 17.14 7.58
N LEU A 133 -2.94 18.12 6.68
CA LEU A 133 -3.41 19.48 6.96
C LEU A 133 -4.71 19.81 6.21
N PRO A 134 -5.62 20.63 6.77
CA PRO A 134 -5.57 21.19 8.14
C PRO A 134 -5.76 20.11 9.21
N GLU A 135 -5.37 20.41 10.46
CA GLU A 135 -5.41 19.46 11.58
C GLU A 135 -6.81 18.86 11.84
N SER A 136 -7.86 19.58 11.46
CA SER A 136 -9.25 19.10 11.52
C SER A 136 -9.51 17.83 10.67
N LEU A 137 -8.61 17.48 9.73
CA LEU A 137 -8.70 16.22 8.99
C LEU A 137 -8.29 15.00 9.83
N ASN A 138 -7.60 15.21 10.96
CA ASN A 138 -7.06 14.15 11.79
C ASN A 138 -8.00 13.78 12.96
N THR A 139 -9.02 14.58 13.25
CA THR A 139 -9.79 14.47 14.51
C THR A 139 -10.80 13.32 14.57
N ALA A 140 -11.26 12.79 13.43
CA ALA A 140 -12.29 11.76 13.43
C ALA A 140 -11.78 10.38 13.86
N ASP A 141 -10.47 10.13 13.73
CA ASP A 141 -9.86 8.81 13.91
C ASP A 141 -8.43 8.91 14.48
N ALA A 142 -8.09 9.99 15.21
CA ALA A 142 -6.72 10.23 15.70
C ALA A 142 -6.24 9.06 16.58
N GLY A 143 -5.11 8.44 16.20
CA GLY A 143 -4.54 7.31 16.93
C GLY A 143 -5.20 5.95 16.66
N ALA A 144 -6.21 5.88 15.78
CA ALA A 144 -6.77 4.60 15.35
C ALA A 144 -5.70 3.76 14.60
N SER A 145 -5.57 2.49 14.95
CA SER A 145 -4.70 1.58 14.21
C SER A 145 -5.26 1.29 12.82
N TYR A 146 -4.39 1.25 11.82
CA TYR A 146 -4.72 0.90 10.44
C TYR A 146 -3.81 -0.23 9.93
N ILE A 147 -4.34 -1.03 9.01
CA ILE A 147 -3.75 -2.25 8.45
C ILE A 147 -2.80 -1.92 7.31
N VAL A 148 -3.09 -0.89 6.50
CA VAL A 148 -2.21 -0.43 5.43
C VAL A 148 -0.80 -0.13 5.99
N GLU A 149 0.23 -0.60 5.29
CA GLU A 149 1.62 -0.46 5.70
C GLU A 149 2.35 0.59 4.86
N GLY A 150 3.30 1.30 5.47
CA GLY A 150 4.24 2.20 4.79
C GLY A 150 3.82 3.67 4.71
N ILE A 151 2.59 4.02 5.11
CA ILE A 151 2.09 5.41 5.17
C ILE A 151 1.53 5.73 6.56
N GLY A 152 1.48 7.03 6.89
CA GLY A 152 1.01 7.58 8.16
C GLY A 152 1.99 7.43 9.32
N TYR A 153 1.94 8.38 10.25
CA TYR A 153 2.69 8.38 11.52
C TYR A 153 1.94 9.16 12.62
N ASP A 154 2.30 8.88 13.87
CA ASP A 154 1.89 9.56 15.10
C ASP A 154 2.80 10.76 15.45
N PHE A 155 3.78 11.05 14.59
CA PHE A 155 4.63 12.25 14.61
C PHE A 155 4.82 12.77 13.19
N VAL A 156 5.32 14.01 13.07
CA VAL A 156 5.65 14.61 11.77
C VAL A 156 7.16 14.45 11.52
N PRO A 157 7.59 13.65 10.52
CA PRO A 157 9.00 13.53 10.18
C PRO A 157 9.58 14.85 9.66
N ASP A 158 10.84 15.16 9.98
CA ASP A 158 11.50 16.41 9.59
C ASP A 158 11.61 16.58 8.07
N VAL A 159 11.68 15.47 7.34
CA VAL A 159 11.76 15.47 5.86
C VAL A 159 10.43 15.76 5.16
N LEU A 160 9.29 15.77 5.87
CA LEU A 160 7.98 16.07 5.29
C LEU A 160 7.72 17.57 5.24
N SER A 161 7.68 18.15 4.04
CA SER A 161 7.24 19.54 3.85
C SER A 161 5.72 19.61 3.64
N ARG A 162 4.96 19.69 4.73
CA ARG A 162 3.47 19.76 4.67
C ARG A 162 2.96 21.01 3.96
N VAL A 163 3.72 22.11 3.99
CA VAL A 163 3.37 23.39 3.35
C VAL A 163 3.47 23.36 1.83
N GLU A 164 4.21 22.40 1.28
CA GLU A 164 4.33 22.22 -0.18
C GLU A 164 3.16 21.41 -0.78
N MET A 165 2.31 20.83 0.08
CA MET A 165 1.11 20.08 -0.30
C MET A 165 -0.07 21.03 -0.45
N ASP A 166 -0.69 21.04 -1.63
CA ASP A 166 -1.84 21.90 -1.92
C ASP A 166 -3.13 21.32 -1.30
N HIS A 167 -3.23 19.99 -1.26
CA HIS A 167 -4.36 19.28 -0.67
C HIS A 167 -3.93 18.02 0.07
N TRP A 168 -4.71 17.65 1.08
CA TRP A 168 -4.60 16.36 1.76
C TRP A 168 -5.90 15.57 1.63
N ILE A 169 -5.76 14.25 1.47
CA ILE A 169 -6.88 13.31 1.45
C ILE A 169 -6.65 12.23 2.49
N LYS A 170 -7.64 12.01 3.35
CA LYS A 170 -7.67 10.85 4.25
C LYS A 170 -8.23 9.64 3.53
N THR A 171 -7.61 8.47 3.71
CA THR A 171 -8.08 7.19 3.15
C THR A 171 -8.23 6.14 4.26
N SER A 172 -9.25 5.29 4.16
CA SER A 172 -9.39 4.11 5.02
C SER A 172 -8.74 2.87 4.40
N ASP A 173 -8.59 1.82 5.21
CA ASP A 173 -8.08 0.52 4.76
C ASP A 173 -8.99 -0.10 3.68
N GLU A 174 -10.31 -0.02 3.85
CA GLU A 174 -11.28 -0.58 2.90
C GLU A 174 -11.15 0.07 1.52
N GLU A 175 -11.00 1.39 1.49
CA GLU A 175 -10.85 2.17 0.27
C GLU A 175 -9.53 1.85 -0.44
N ALA A 176 -8.46 1.68 0.35
CA ALA A 176 -7.16 1.28 -0.15
C ALA A 176 -7.21 -0.11 -0.80
N PHE A 177 -7.74 -1.12 -0.09
CA PHE A 177 -7.76 -2.50 -0.59
C PHE A 177 -8.72 -2.70 -1.78
N GLU A 178 -9.86 -2.01 -1.82
CA GLU A 178 -10.72 -2.02 -3.00
C GLU A 178 -10.04 -1.38 -4.22
N ALA A 179 -9.26 -0.33 -4.01
CA ALA A 179 -8.46 0.27 -5.09
C ALA A 179 -7.31 -0.64 -5.56
N VAL A 180 -6.65 -1.37 -4.65
CA VAL A 180 -5.68 -2.42 -5.04
C VAL A 180 -6.35 -3.47 -5.92
N ARG A 181 -7.54 -3.96 -5.54
CA ARG A 181 -8.29 -4.94 -6.33
C ARG A 181 -8.53 -4.44 -7.76
N LYS A 182 -8.91 -3.16 -7.92
CA LYS A 182 -9.12 -2.54 -9.24
C LYS A 182 -7.82 -2.45 -10.04
N LEU A 183 -6.73 -1.99 -9.44
CA LEU A 183 -5.41 -1.94 -10.09
C LEU A 183 -4.98 -3.32 -10.62
N MET A 184 -5.17 -4.37 -9.83
CA MET A 184 -4.81 -5.73 -10.22
C MET A 184 -5.75 -6.28 -11.32
N ARG A 185 -7.07 -6.08 -11.19
CA ARG A 185 -8.07 -6.68 -12.08
C ARG A 185 -8.22 -5.94 -13.41
N MET A 186 -8.05 -4.63 -13.42
CA MET A 186 -8.32 -3.78 -14.58
C MET A 186 -7.04 -3.38 -15.31
N GLU A 187 -5.96 -3.11 -14.56
CA GLU A 187 -4.69 -2.62 -15.12
C GLU A 187 -3.57 -3.67 -15.09
N GLY A 188 -3.79 -4.84 -14.47
CA GLY A 188 -2.78 -5.88 -14.34
C GLY A 188 -1.60 -5.50 -13.44
N LEU A 189 -1.76 -4.46 -12.60
CA LEU A 189 -0.69 -3.93 -11.75
C LEU A 189 -0.68 -4.62 -10.39
N LEU A 190 0.36 -5.40 -10.12
CA LEU A 190 0.50 -6.21 -8.90
C LEU A 190 1.10 -5.40 -7.73
N VAL A 191 0.28 -4.53 -7.13
CA VAL A 191 0.71 -3.52 -6.15
C VAL A 191 0.21 -3.71 -4.72
N GLY A 192 0.85 -3.05 -3.75
CA GLY A 192 0.51 -3.07 -2.33
C GLY A 192 -0.57 -2.09 -1.88
N GLY A 193 -0.90 -2.13 -0.59
CA GLY A 193 -1.99 -1.34 0.01
C GLY A 193 -1.82 0.18 -0.08
N SER A 194 -0.60 0.70 0.03
CA SER A 194 -0.33 2.15 -0.09
C SER A 194 -0.51 2.67 -1.52
N SER A 195 -0.30 1.83 -2.53
CA SER A 195 -0.64 2.09 -3.93
C SER A 195 -2.15 2.24 -4.11
N GLY A 196 -2.93 1.36 -3.46
CA GLY A 196 -4.38 1.48 -3.40
C GLY A 196 -4.85 2.75 -2.70
N SER A 197 -4.20 3.14 -1.59
CA SER A 197 -4.47 4.40 -0.91
C SER A 197 -4.22 5.60 -1.83
N SER A 198 -3.10 5.61 -2.56
CA SER A 198 -2.75 6.69 -3.49
C SER A 198 -3.78 6.81 -4.62
N LEU A 199 -4.22 5.68 -5.20
CA LEU A 199 -5.27 5.68 -6.23
C LEU A 199 -6.63 6.11 -5.67
N SER A 200 -7.07 5.55 -4.54
CA SER A 200 -8.36 5.90 -3.95
C SER A 200 -8.41 7.37 -3.55
N GLY A 201 -7.31 7.90 -3.00
CA GLY A 201 -7.11 9.30 -2.70
C GLY A 201 -7.19 10.19 -3.94
N ALA A 202 -6.52 9.81 -5.03
CA ALA A 202 -6.59 10.53 -6.31
C ALA A 202 -8.02 10.59 -6.86
N LEU A 203 -8.70 9.44 -6.93
CA LEU A 203 -10.07 9.34 -7.43
C LEU A 203 -11.06 10.15 -6.57
N ARG A 204 -10.90 10.11 -5.24
CA ARG A 204 -11.67 10.94 -4.32
C ARG A 204 -11.44 12.42 -4.59
N TRP A 205 -10.19 12.86 -4.62
CA TRP A 205 -9.88 14.27 -4.85
C TRP A 205 -10.46 14.77 -6.18
N LEU A 206 -10.28 14.01 -7.26
CA LEU A 206 -10.82 14.34 -8.59
C LEU A 206 -12.36 14.41 -8.63
N SER A 207 -13.06 13.68 -7.77
CA SER A 207 -14.53 13.61 -7.77
C SER A 207 -15.21 14.52 -6.74
N SER A 208 -14.56 14.84 -5.62
CA SER A 208 -15.19 15.56 -4.51
C SER A 208 -14.66 16.97 -4.27
N ASN A 209 -13.41 17.27 -4.65
CA ASN A 209 -12.81 18.59 -4.45
C ASN A 209 -13.09 19.51 -5.66
N GLU A 210 -13.39 20.79 -5.44
CA GLU A 210 -13.71 21.73 -6.53
C GLU A 210 -12.54 22.00 -7.51
N VAL A 211 -11.30 21.99 -7.01
CA VAL A 211 -10.10 22.03 -7.87
C VAL A 211 -9.94 20.71 -8.60
N GLY A 212 -10.08 19.58 -7.89
CA GLY A 212 -10.02 18.24 -8.48
C GLY A 212 -11.05 18.00 -9.59
N LYS A 213 -12.31 18.41 -9.39
CA LYS A 213 -13.38 18.34 -10.39
C LYS A 213 -13.08 19.18 -11.64
N ARG A 214 -12.38 20.31 -11.49
CA ARG A 214 -11.92 21.12 -12.63
C ARG A 214 -10.83 20.38 -13.40
N ILE A 215 -9.84 19.80 -12.72
CA ILE A 215 -8.82 18.97 -13.36
C ILE A 215 -9.46 17.80 -14.11
N ALA A 216 -10.40 17.08 -13.48
CA ALA A 216 -11.11 15.96 -14.11
C ALA A 216 -11.87 16.35 -15.41
N LYS A 217 -12.29 17.61 -15.53
CA LYS A 217 -12.95 18.15 -16.73
C LYS A 217 -11.96 18.76 -17.73
N THR A 218 -10.70 18.93 -17.36
CA THR A 218 -9.67 19.54 -18.18
C THR A 218 -9.07 18.48 -19.10
N LYS A 219 -9.50 18.50 -20.36
CA LYS A 219 -9.02 17.55 -21.38
C LYS A 219 -7.51 17.65 -21.53
N GLY A 220 -6.82 16.53 -21.35
CA GLY A 220 -5.36 16.41 -21.47
C GLY A 220 -4.57 16.74 -20.21
N ALA A 221 -5.21 17.06 -19.09
CA ALA A 221 -4.48 17.20 -17.83
C ALA A 221 -3.88 15.85 -17.39
N ASN A 222 -2.61 15.82 -17.01
CA ASN A 222 -1.94 14.62 -16.54
C ASN A 222 -1.92 14.54 -15.01
N VAL A 223 -2.50 13.46 -14.48
CA VAL A 223 -2.49 13.14 -13.04
C VAL A 223 -1.56 11.95 -12.82
N VAL A 224 -0.47 12.18 -12.10
CA VAL A 224 0.52 11.14 -11.77
C VAL A 224 0.21 10.59 -10.38
N VAL A 225 0.05 9.27 -10.27
CA VAL A 225 -0.22 8.58 -9.00
C VAL A 225 0.94 7.62 -8.69
N LEU A 226 1.55 7.76 -7.52
CA LEU A 226 2.67 6.91 -7.09
C LEU A 226 2.16 5.58 -6.53
N LEU A 227 2.75 4.48 -6.98
CA LEU A 227 2.46 3.11 -6.54
C LEU A 227 3.72 2.53 -5.86
N PRO A 228 3.87 2.63 -4.52
CA PRO A 228 5.18 2.48 -3.88
C PRO A 228 5.78 1.08 -3.88
N ASP A 229 4.97 0.03 -3.73
CA ASP A 229 5.46 -1.34 -3.66
C ASP A 229 4.51 -2.39 -4.25
N GLY A 230 5.04 -3.62 -4.36
CA GLY A 230 4.37 -4.75 -5.01
C GLY A 230 3.71 -5.73 -4.03
N ILE A 231 2.89 -6.63 -4.59
CA ILE A 231 2.09 -7.61 -3.81
C ILE A 231 2.93 -8.59 -2.98
N ARG A 232 4.21 -8.81 -3.33
CA ARG A 232 5.11 -9.76 -2.65
C ARG A 232 5.06 -9.61 -1.13
N ASN A 233 4.98 -8.37 -0.66
CA ASN A 233 5.01 -8.07 0.76
C ASN A 233 3.70 -8.40 1.50
N TYR A 234 2.64 -8.81 0.81
CA TYR A 234 1.28 -8.91 1.36
C TYR A 234 0.56 -10.22 1.04
N MET A 235 1.24 -11.20 0.45
CA MET A 235 0.65 -12.43 -0.09
C MET A 235 -0.14 -13.25 0.94
N SER A 236 0.27 -13.22 2.21
CA SER A 236 -0.40 -13.92 3.32
C SER A 236 -1.27 -13.00 4.19
N LYS A 237 -1.35 -11.70 3.87
CA LYS A 237 -2.15 -10.77 4.67
C LYS A 237 -3.63 -11.15 4.59
N PRO A 238 -4.38 -11.10 5.72
CA PRO A 238 -5.80 -11.48 5.72
C PRO A 238 -6.64 -10.71 4.70
N TRP A 239 -6.41 -9.41 4.54
CA TRP A 239 -7.11 -8.59 3.55
C TRP A 239 -6.86 -9.06 2.12
N PHE A 240 -5.64 -9.50 1.82
CA PHE A 240 -5.26 -9.96 0.48
C PHE A 240 -5.84 -11.35 0.21
N LEU A 241 -5.72 -12.27 1.16
CA LEU A 241 -6.30 -13.61 1.04
C LEU A 241 -7.81 -13.54 0.89
N LYS A 242 -8.49 -12.69 1.67
CA LYS A 242 -9.92 -12.41 1.51
C LYS A 242 -10.22 -11.91 0.10
N MET A 243 -9.54 -10.87 -0.35
CA MET A 243 -9.72 -10.30 -1.69
C MET A 243 -9.48 -11.32 -2.82
N ALA A 244 -8.49 -12.21 -2.68
CA ALA A 244 -8.09 -13.15 -3.72
C ALA A 244 -8.94 -14.43 -3.74
N LEU A 245 -9.26 -14.98 -2.57
CA LEU A 245 -9.91 -16.28 -2.43
C LEU A 245 -11.42 -16.20 -2.29
N GLU A 246 -11.95 -15.09 -1.77
CA GLU A 246 -13.40 -14.86 -1.60
C GLU A 246 -13.97 -13.99 -2.73
N ALA A 247 -13.23 -13.80 -3.82
CA ALA A 247 -13.71 -13.00 -4.93
C ALA A 247 -14.89 -13.65 -5.65
N GLU A 248 -15.84 -12.83 -6.08
CA GLU A 248 -16.95 -13.28 -6.93
C GLU A 248 -16.44 -14.06 -8.15
N PRO A 249 -17.00 -15.24 -8.43
CA PRO A 249 -16.61 -16.05 -9.57
C PRO A 249 -16.78 -15.28 -10.89
N SER A 250 -15.85 -15.48 -11.82
CA SER A 250 -15.95 -14.85 -13.14
C SER A 250 -17.16 -15.34 -13.92
N VAL A 251 -17.54 -14.64 -14.99
CA VAL A 251 -18.58 -15.12 -15.93
C VAL A 251 -18.27 -16.51 -16.50
N LEU A 252 -16.99 -16.87 -16.56
CA LEU A 252 -16.54 -18.20 -16.99
C LEU A 252 -16.74 -19.26 -15.92
N ALA A 253 -16.82 -18.92 -14.63
CA ALA A 253 -16.98 -19.90 -13.56
C ALA A 253 -18.24 -20.77 -13.76
N LYS A 254 -19.36 -20.17 -14.18
CA LYS A 254 -20.58 -20.92 -14.52
C LYS A 254 -20.37 -21.86 -15.71
N LYS A 255 -19.64 -21.42 -16.73
CA LYS A 255 -19.31 -22.22 -17.91
C LYS A 255 -18.37 -23.38 -17.54
N ILE A 256 -17.35 -23.11 -16.75
CA ILE A 256 -16.41 -24.12 -16.24
C ILE A 256 -17.17 -25.16 -15.41
N ALA A 257 -18.04 -24.73 -14.50
CA ALA A 257 -18.91 -25.63 -13.74
C ALA A 257 -19.80 -26.49 -14.65
N SER A 258 -20.34 -25.93 -15.73
CA SER A 258 -21.16 -26.70 -16.68
C SER A 258 -20.36 -27.74 -17.48
N VAL A 259 -19.10 -27.45 -17.81
CA VAL A 259 -18.19 -28.37 -18.53
C VAL A 259 -17.70 -29.49 -17.61
N LEU A 260 -17.43 -29.17 -16.35
CA LEU A 260 -16.92 -30.14 -15.36
C LEU A 260 -18.02 -31.00 -14.74
N ARG A 261 -19.30 -30.70 -14.97
CA ARG A 261 -20.39 -31.60 -14.60
C ARG A 261 -20.22 -32.91 -15.38
N PRO A 262 -20.13 -34.07 -14.71
CA PRO A 262 -20.10 -35.35 -15.40
C PRO A 262 -21.33 -35.47 -16.32
N SER A 263 -21.12 -35.97 -17.54
CA SER A 263 -22.25 -36.42 -18.35
C SER A 263 -23.01 -37.46 -17.54
N LYS A 264 -24.33 -37.31 -17.43
CA LYS A 264 -25.22 -38.38 -16.96
C LYS A 264 -25.25 -39.48 -18.03
N GLU A 265 -24.15 -40.19 -18.21
CA GLU A 265 -24.23 -41.56 -18.70
C GLU A 265 -24.44 -42.47 -17.48
N PRO A 266 -25.43 -43.37 -17.50
CA PRO A 266 -25.63 -44.29 -16.39
C PRO A 266 -24.45 -45.27 -16.37
N SER A 267 -23.49 -45.07 -15.47
CA SER A 267 -22.44 -46.07 -15.24
C SER A 267 -23.07 -47.31 -14.62
N ALA A 268 -23.13 -48.39 -15.38
CA ALA A 268 -23.64 -49.69 -14.94
C ALA A 268 -22.74 -50.42 -13.91
N ASN A 269 -21.86 -49.72 -13.19
CA ASN A 269 -21.03 -50.31 -12.13
C ASN A 269 -20.88 -49.32 -10.97
N GLY A 270 -21.38 -49.71 -9.80
CA GLY A 270 -21.48 -48.88 -8.60
C GLY A 270 -20.14 -48.57 -7.94
N ILE A 271 -19.40 -47.61 -8.50
CA ILE A 271 -18.32 -46.91 -7.80
C ILE A 271 -18.73 -45.45 -7.69
N GLN A 272 -19.09 -45.01 -6.48
CA GLN A 272 -19.29 -43.60 -6.17
C GLN A 272 -17.95 -42.87 -6.33
N MET A 273 -17.79 -42.12 -7.42
CA MET A 273 -16.80 -41.04 -7.48
C MET A 273 -17.38 -39.83 -6.77
N ASN A 274 -16.66 -39.31 -5.76
CA ASN A 274 -16.97 -38.05 -5.11
C ASN A 274 -17.10 -36.95 -6.17
N SER A 275 -18.26 -36.32 -6.25
CA SER A 275 -18.56 -35.27 -7.21
C SER A 275 -17.63 -34.07 -7.03
N VAL A 276 -17.20 -33.49 -8.15
CA VAL A 276 -16.48 -32.22 -8.20
C VAL A 276 -17.48 -31.07 -8.00
N ASP A 277 -18.17 -31.04 -6.85
CA ASP A 277 -19.07 -29.94 -6.47
C ASP A 277 -18.33 -28.71 -5.95
N THR A 278 -17.00 -28.77 -5.88
CA THR A 278 -16.12 -27.72 -5.34
C THR A 278 -15.97 -26.49 -6.24
N VAL A 279 -16.38 -26.57 -7.52
CA VAL A 279 -16.20 -25.44 -8.46
C VAL A 279 -17.33 -24.40 -8.34
N ALA A 280 -18.52 -24.81 -7.90
CA ALA A 280 -19.65 -23.89 -7.69
C ALA A 280 -19.82 -23.48 -6.21
N ASN A 281 -19.35 -24.29 -5.27
CA ASN A 281 -19.51 -24.07 -3.81
C ASN A 281 -18.18 -23.83 -3.07
N GLY A 282 -17.09 -23.51 -3.79
CA GLY A 282 -15.71 -23.48 -3.28
C GLY A 282 -15.38 -22.48 -2.16
N ILE A 283 -16.36 -21.84 -1.52
CA ILE A 283 -16.16 -20.93 -0.38
C ILE A 283 -16.97 -21.38 0.87
N ALA A 284 -18.06 -22.14 0.74
CA ALA A 284 -18.96 -22.40 1.86
C ALA A 284 -18.61 -23.61 2.75
N VAL A 285 -17.68 -24.49 2.36
CA VAL A 285 -17.45 -25.79 3.04
C VAL A 285 -16.09 -25.88 3.76
N ARG A 286 -15.24 -24.83 3.72
CA ARG A 286 -13.92 -24.86 4.39
C ARG A 286 -13.85 -24.18 5.77
N THR A 287 -14.97 -23.69 6.31
CA THR A 287 -15.02 -23.05 7.64
C THR A 287 -15.70 -23.90 8.72
N GLY A 288 -15.79 -25.22 8.53
CA GLY A 288 -16.17 -26.16 9.58
C GLY A 288 -14.92 -26.87 10.12
N ASP A 289 -14.52 -26.54 11.34
CA ASP A 289 -13.55 -27.24 12.18
C ASP A 289 -12.15 -27.50 11.60
N ALA A 290 -11.29 -26.47 11.65
CA ALA A 290 -9.86 -26.70 11.78
C ALA A 290 -9.51 -26.74 13.29
N PRO A 291 -8.98 -27.85 13.84
CA PRO A 291 -8.54 -27.87 15.23
C PRO A 291 -7.37 -26.89 15.40
N ASN A 292 -7.44 -26.07 16.45
CA ASN A 292 -6.35 -25.22 16.92
C ASN A 292 -5.02 -25.98 16.86
N ARG A 293 -4.12 -25.56 15.96
CA ARG A 293 -2.72 -25.97 16.05
C ARG A 293 -2.09 -25.20 17.21
N PRO A 294 -1.47 -25.87 18.18
CA PRO A 294 -0.77 -25.18 19.27
C PRO A 294 0.41 -24.38 18.70
N ASN A 295 0.61 -23.20 19.27
CA ASN A 295 1.74 -22.31 18.99
C ASN A 295 3.07 -23.07 19.12
N ALA A 296 3.95 -22.89 18.15
CA ALA A 296 5.34 -23.34 18.24
C ALA A 296 6.13 -22.41 19.19
N LEU A 297 5.85 -22.53 20.48
CA LEU A 297 6.63 -22.00 21.59
C LEU A 297 6.47 -22.99 22.76
N ASP A 298 7.22 -24.10 22.72
CA ASP A 298 7.72 -24.80 23.92
C ASP A 298 8.57 -26.01 23.48
N GLU A 299 9.85 -25.75 23.22
CA GLU A 299 10.89 -26.77 23.36
C GLU A 299 12.09 -26.16 24.07
N SER A 300 11.91 -25.87 25.37
CA SER A 300 13.03 -25.78 26.30
C SER A 300 12.59 -26.15 27.71
N SER A 301 12.38 -27.44 27.97
CA SER A 301 12.49 -27.98 29.33
C SER A 301 12.71 -29.49 29.31
N GLY A 302 13.86 -29.93 29.80
CA GLY A 302 14.03 -31.26 30.36
C GLY A 302 14.96 -32.21 29.61
N ARG A 303 16.26 -32.12 29.91
CA ARG A 303 17.08 -33.32 30.17
C ARG A 303 17.95 -33.07 31.40
N GLY A 304 17.71 -33.86 32.43
CA GLY A 304 18.77 -34.33 33.32
C GLY A 304 19.57 -35.43 32.65
#